data_AF-A0A0F9C7E4-F1
#
_entry.id   AF-A0A0F9C7E4-F1
#
_cell.length_a   1.000
_cell.length_b   1.000
_cell.length_c   1.000
_cell.angle_alpha   90.00
_cell.angle_beta   90.00
_cell.angle_gamma   90.00
#
_symmetry.space_group_name_H-M   'P 1'
#
loop_
_entity.id
_entity.type
_entity.pdbx_description
1 polymer ?
#
loop_
_entity_poly.entity_id
_entity_poly.type
_entity_poly.pdbx_seq_one_letter_code
_entity_poly.pdbx_strand_id
1 'polypeptide(L)'
;PYSRYPAYTITFDSGYDSDGLIDVFIPADAFRVGQNETRMAKFKELLTYTNAVPRVGSDEEIHIFTPTTSGTTYSNEYSLAKGRDFHNYFSKRFRRRIVSPNYITFKSHPAHDDEYTGFAKDASADLTDMLERETHFVRAASNAQCTALAGALLSKLQMQSEKGSGVLPFVHFGQETYDFVNFIDARAGDSRAGNVGSMVKFYQPGQFNMSLGFGRVPFGVPSLQGLAKETGITVQALLPLIDQAYSYIEQLIDIVGDKVDINDFNQWVLDFVDDAYFRKVEISERFKMPVGANKFG
;
A
#
# COMPACT_ATOMS: atom_id res chain seq x y z
N PRO A 1 13.88 -8.12 27.07
CA PRO A 1 14.36 -7.08 26.12
C PRO A 1 13.26 -6.29 25.40
N TYR A 2 12.02 -6.79 25.32
CA TYR A 2 10.96 -6.20 24.48
C TYR A 2 9.75 -5.61 25.22
N SER A 3 9.75 -5.62 26.55
CA SER A 3 8.57 -5.30 27.39
C SER A 3 8.15 -3.83 27.40
N ARG A 4 8.78 -2.97 26.59
CA ARG A 4 8.49 -1.52 26.51
C ARG A 4 8.01 -1.07 25.13
N TYR A 5 7.80 -2.01 24.21
CA TYR A 5 7.28 -1.72 22.88
C TYR A 5 5.85 -2.27 22.78
N PRO A 6 4.90 -1.51 22.21
CA PRO A 6 3.58 -2.04 21.92
C PRO A 6 3.73 -3.24 20.98
N ALA A 7 3.21 -4.39 21.38
CA ALA A 7 3.06 -5.53 20.51
C ALA A 7 1.70 -5.41 19.81
N TYR A 8 1.68 -5.54 18.49
CA TYR A 8 0.46 -5.58 17.71
C TYR A 8 0.16 -7.03 17.33
N THR A 9 -1.09 -7.45 17.48
CA THR A 9 -1.53 -8.76 16.98
C THR A 9 -1.62 -8.70 15.46
N ILE A 10 -1.11 -9.75 14.80
CA ILE A 10 -1.22 -9.92 13.35
C ILE A 10 -2.16 -11.09 13.09
N THR A 11 -3.22 -10.83 12.34
CA THR A 11 -4.23 -11.81 11.95
C THR A 11 -4.20 -12.03 10.45
N PHE A 12 -4.25 -13.29 10.02
CA PHE A 12 -4.26 -13.68 8.62
C PHE A 12 -5.68 -14.07 8.21
N ASP A 13 -6.27 -13.28 7.32
CA ASP A 13 -7.64 -13.49 6.87
C ASP A 13 -7.76 -14.68 5.92
N SER A 14 -8.96 -15.22 5.76
CA SER A 14 -9.18 -16.30 4.78
C SER A 14 -8.72 -15.87 3.38
N GLY A 15 -7.86 -16.68 2.74
CA GLY A 15 -7.31 -16.37 1.42
C GLY A 15 -6.10 -15.43 1.41
N TYR A 16 -5.48 -15.18 2.57
CA TYR A 16 -4.27 -14.34 2.72
C TYR A 16 -3.08 -14.76 1.84
N ASP A 17 -2.96 -16.03 1.51
CA ASP A 17 -1.85 -16.62 0.74
C ASP A 17 -2.32 -17.18 -0.60
N SER A 18 -3.11 -16.40 -1.32
CA SER A 18 -3.64 -16.81 -2.63
C SER A 18 -2.56 -17.02 -3.70
N ASP A 19 -1.34 -16.49 -3.50
CA ASP A 19 -0.17 -16.73 -4.35
C ASP A 19 0.73 -17.88 -3.87
N GLY A 20 0.48 -18.42 -2.67
CA GLY A 20 1.26 -19.51 -2.07
C GLY A 20 2.68 -19.12 -1.67
N LEU A 21 2.99 -17.83 -1.52
CA LEU A 21 4.35 -17.34 -1.25
C LEU A 21 4.63 -17.18 0.25
N ILE A 22 3.63 -16.87 1.08
CA ILE A 22 3.84 -16.53 2.50
C ILE A 22 4.46 -17.70 3.27
N ASP A 23 4.11 -18.93 2.91
CA ASP A 23 4.62 -20.15 3.56
C ASP A 23 5.81 -20.81 2.86
N VAL A 24 6.15 -20.38 1.64
CA VAL A 24 7.11 -21.08 0.77
C VAL A 24 8.31 -20.23 0.39
N PHE A 25 8.15 -18.92 0.21
CA PHE A 25 9.23 -18.03 -0.20
C PHE A 25 9.95 -17.44 1.00
N ILE A 26 11.27 -17.69 1.06
CA ILE A 26 12.15 -17.12 2.08
C ILE A 26 13.21 -16.28 1.34
N PRO A 27 13.14 -14.94 1.40
CA PRO A 27 14.13 -14.09 0.77
C PRO A 27 15.54 -14.40 1.31
N ALA A 28 16.45 -14.82 0.44
CA ALA A 28 17.86 -15.10 0.75
C ALA A 28 18.08 -16.03 1.98
N ASP A 29 17.21 -17.03 2.16
CA ASP A 29 17.17 -18.00 3.27
C ASP A 29 16.92 -17.42 4.68
N ALA A 30 17.07 -16.10 4.86
CA ALA A 30 16.73 -15.37 6.07
C ALA A 30 16.56 -13.88 5.77
N PHE A 31 15.68 -13.23 6.51
CA PHE A 31 15.61 -11.77 6.56
C PHE A 31 16.37 -11.25 7.78
N ARG A 32 16.86 -10.02 7.70
CA ARG A 32 17.53 -9.30 8.79
C ARG A 32 16.88 -7.94 8.98
N VAL A 33 16.80 -7.48 10.23
CA VAL A 33 16.48 -6.09 10.56
C VAL A 33 17.81 -5.43 10.90
N GLY A 34 18.22 -4.46 10.08
CA GLY A 34 19.45 -3.71 10.27
C GLY A 34 19.42 -2.80 11.50
N GLN A 35 20.59 -2.34 11.93
CA GLN A 35 20.65 -1.30 12.96
C GLN A 35 20.02 -0.01 12.43
N ASN A 36 19.10 0.59 13.19
CA ASN A 36 18.24 1.72 12.81
C ASN A 36 17.16 1.41 11.76
N GLU A 37 16.97 0.16 11.34
CA GLU A 37 15.78 -0.22 10.56
C GLU A 37 14.59 -0.48 11.48
N THR A 38 13.41 -0.01 11.09
CA THR A 38 12.18 -0.34 11.83
C THR A 38 11.67 -1.72 11.45
N ARG A 39 11.10 -2.45 12.42
CA ARG A 39 10.39 -3.71 12.14
C ARG A 39 9.26 -3.52 11.12
N MET A 40 8.65 -2.33 11.12
CA MET A 40 7.63 -1.95 10.14
C MET A 40 8.20 -1.83 8.72
N ALA A 41 9.38 -1.23 8.55
CA ALA A 41 10.04 -1.19 7.25
C ALA A 41 10.31 -2.61 6.74
N LYS A 42 10.82 -3.50 7.62
CA LYS A 42 11.07 -4.89 7.23
C LYS A 42 9.80 -5.68 6.93
N PHE A 43 8.75 -5.48 7.72
CA PHE A 43 7.44 -6.06 7.48
C PHE A 43 6.85 -5.62 6.13
N LYS A 44 6.94 -4.32 5.81
CA LYS A 44 6.54 -3.79 4.50
C LYS A 44 7.36 -4.40 3.36
N GLU A 45 8.68 -4.50 3.52
CA GLU A 45 9.58 -5.15 2.56
C GLU A 45 9.17 -6.60 2.31
N LEU A 46 8.99 -7.40 3.37
CA LEU A 46 8.60 -8.81 3.24
C LEU A 46 7.25 -8.96 2.53
N LEU A 47 6.28 -8.11 2.87
CA LEU A 47 5.00 -8.11 2.19
C LEU A 47 5.11 -7.73 0.71
N THR A 48 6.12 -6.98 0.26
CA THR A 48 6.28 -6.65 -1.17
C THR A 48 6.38 -7.87 -2.08
N TYR A 49 6.90 -8.99 -1.56
CA TYR A 49 7.03 -10.24 -2.31
C TYR A 49 5.71 -11.03 -2.44
N THR A 50 4.67 -10.64 -1.70
CA THR A 50 3.37 -11.34 -1.65
C THR A 50 2.30 -10.41 -2.21
N ASN A 51 1.20 -10.93 -2.73
CA ASN A 51 0.08 -10.12 -3.18
C ASN A 51 -0.77 -9.57 -2.03
N ALA A 52 -0.46 -9.99 -0.80
CA ALA A 52 -1.14 -9.56 0.41
C ALA A 52 -0.81 -8.10 0.78
N VAL A 53 -1.75 -7.48 1.49
CA VAL A 53 -1.62 -6.13 2.04
C VAL A 53 -1.99 -6.13 3.52
N PRO A 54 -1.37 -5.26 4.33
CA PRO A 54 -1.75 -5.08 5.71
C PRO A 54 -2.84 -3.99 5.83
N ARG A 55 -3.78 -4.21 6.73
CA ARG A 55 -4.80 -3.22 7.12
C ARG A 55 -5.13 -3.36 8.60
N VAL A 56 -5.43 -2.25 9.26
CA VAL A 56 -5.90 -2.29 10.65
C VAL A 56 -7.39 -2.61 10.67
N GLY A 57 -7.76 -3.65 11.41
CA GLY A 57 -9.14 -4.05 11.65
C GLY A 57 -9.85 -3.16 12.67
N SER A 58 -11.15 -3.36 12.82
CA SER A 58 -11.95 -2.71 13.87
C SER A 58 -11.65 -3.26 15.28
N ASP A 59 -10.94 -4.37 15.36
CA ASP A 59 -10.43 -5.05 16.55
C ASP A 59 -9.03 -4.56 16.98
N GLU A 60 -8.51 -3.52 16.34
CA GLU A 60 -7.17 -2.97 16.56
C GLU A 60 -6.02 -3.92 16.17
N GLU A 61 -6.31 -5.01 15.47
CA GLU A 61 -5.32 -5.95 14.96
C GLU A 61 -4.88 -5.58 13.52
N ILE A 62 -3.70 -6.08 13.11
CA ILE A 62 -3.21 -5.94 11.74
C ILE A 62 -3.64 -7.17 10.95
N HIS A 63 -4.62 -7.00 10.07
CA HIS A 63 -5.09 -8.01 9.14
C HIS A 63 -4.22 -8.07 7.89
N ILE A 64 -3.83 -9.28 7.52
CA ILE A 64 -3.14 -9.61 6.27
C ILE A 64 -4.12 -10.34 5.36
N PHE A 65 -4.38 -9.78 4.19
CA PHE A 65 -5.31 -10.35 3.21
C PHE A 65 -4.89 -10.01 1.79
N THR A 66 -5.40 -10.75 0.81
CA THR A 66 -5.23 -10.44 -0.62
C THR A 66 -6.45 -9.66 -1.14
N PRO A 67 -6.29 -8.40 -1.59
CA PRO A 67 -7.39 -7.66 -2.18
C PRO A 67 -7.75 -8.17 -3.57
N THR A 68 -9.04 -8.10 -3.93
CA THR A 68 -9.49 -8.30 -5.31
C THR A 68 -9.04 -7.14 -6.19
N THR A 69 -8.36 -7.40 -7.32
CA THR A 69 -7.83 -6.33 -8.20
C THR A 69 -8.51 -6.26 -9.57
N SER A 70 -9.33 -7.26 -9.89
CA SER A 70 -9.99 -7.44 -11.17
C SER A 70 -11.25 -8.31 -11.04
N GLY A 71 -12.06 -8.35 -12.10
CA GLY A 71 -13.30 -9.13 -12.15
C GLY A 71 -14.56 -8.25 -12.11
N THR A 72 -15.71 -8.90 -11.87
CA THR A 72 -17.03 -8.27 -11.86
C THR A 72 -17.71 -8.32 -10.48
N THR A 73 -17.01 -8.83 -9.47
CA THR A 73 -17.47 -8.85 -8.09
C THR A 73 -16.85 -7.67 -7.37
N TYR A 74 -17.70 -6.78 -6.84
CA TYR A 74 -17.28 -5.57 -6.18
C TYR A 74 -17.72 -5.59 -4.72
N SER A 75 -16.91 -5.05 -3.82
CA SER A 75 -17.33 -4.82 -2.42
C SER A 75 -18.53 -3.87 -2.39
N ASN A 76 -18.52 -2.84 -3.24
CA ASN A 76 -19.59 -1.86 -3.37
C ASN A 76 -19.70 -1.33 -4.81
N GLU A 77 -20.92 -1.01 -5.22
CA GLU A 77 -21.21 -0.35 -6.49
C GLU A 77 -21.89 1.01 -6.27
N TYR A 78 -21.39 2.02 -6.99
CA TYR A 78 -21.82 3.40 -6.89
C TYR A 78 -22.47 3.85 -8.21
N SER A 79 -23.69 4.40 -8.15
CA SER A 79 -24.46 4.82 -9.32
C SER A 79 -25.25 6.10 -9.05
N LEU A 80 -25.58 6.85 -10.09
CA LEU A 80 -26.55 7.96 -10.01
C LEU A 80 -27.99 7.51 -10.19
N ALA A 81 -28.18 6.25 -10.60
CA ALA A 81 -29.50 5.65 -10.71
C ALA A 81 -30.10 5.51 -9.30
N LYS A 82 -31.38 5.88 -9.17
CA LYS A 82 -32.13 5.66 -7.93
C LYS A 82 -32.50 4.18 -7.85
N GLY A 83 -32.03 3.49 -6.81
CA GLY A 83 -32.31 2.08 -6.58
C GLY A 83 -31.81 1.62 -5.21
N ARG A 84 -32.17 0.39 -4.82
CA ARG A 84 -31.65 -0.23 -3.58
C ARG A 84 -30.29 -0.93 -3.78
N ASP A 85 -29.93 -1.19 -5.03
CA ASP A 85 -28.78 -2.04 -5.35
C ASP A 85 -27.47 -1.25 -5.48
N PHE A 86 -27.53 0.10 -5.41
CA PHE A 86 -26.38 0.97 -5.60
C PHE A 86 -26.35 2.11 -4.59
N HIS A 87 -25.14 2.58 -4.30
CA HIS A 87 -24.90 3.78 -3.51
C HIS A 87 -24.77 5.02 -4.39
N ASN A 88 -25.41 6.13 -4.00
CA ASN A 88 -25.31 7.38 -4.74
C ASN A 88 -23.92 8.03 -4.57
N TYR A 89 -23.49 8.80 -5.58
CA TYR A 89 -22.32 9.69 -5.49
C TYR A 89 -22.65 11.10 -6.00
N PHE A 90 -21.95 12.13 -5.52
CA PHE A 90 -22.08 13.51 -6.02
C PHE A 90 -21.25 13.75 -7.26
N SER A 91 -20.00 13.27 -7.24
CA SER A 91 -19.09 13.47 -8.36
C SER A 91 -18.13 12.30 -8.48
N LYS A 92 -17.63 12.12 -9.68
CA LYS A 92 -16.58 11.16 -10.01
C LYS A 92 -15.54 11.85 -10.88
N ARG A 93 -14.30 11.40 -10.79
CA ARG A 93 -13.21 11.78 -11.68
C ARG A 93 -12.52 10.50 -12.09
N PHE A 94 -12.37 10.29 -13.38
CA PHE A 94 -11.66 9.12 -13.90
C PHE A 94 -10.31 9.53 -14.46
N ARG A 95 -9.32 8.66 -14.25
CA ARG A 95 -8.01 8.76 -14.86
C ARG A 95 -7.75 7.45 -15.57
N ARG A 96 -7.42 7.53 -16.86
CA ARG A 96 -6.88 6.38 -17.60
C ARG A 96 -5.38 6.35 -17.35
N ARG A 97 -4.96 5.65 -16.30
CA ARG A 97 -3.55 5.33 -16.10
C ARG A 97 -3.30 3.90 -16.56
N ILE A 98 -2.17 3.71 -17.22
CA ILE A 98 -1.59 2.37 -17.40
C ILE A 98 -1.02 1.89 -16.07
N VAL A 99 -0.89 0.58 -15.91
CA VAL A 99 -0.06 0.02 -14.84
C VAL A 99 1.39 0.21 -15.29
N SER A 100 2.27 0.61 -14.38
CA SER A 100 3.67 0.91 -14.68
C SER A 100 4.50 0.49 -13.46
N PRO A 101 5.50 -0.40 -13.65
CA PRO A 101 5.76 -1.20 -14.85
C PRO A 101 4.60 -2.17 -15.19
N ASN A 102 4.49 -2.57 -16.45
CA ASN A 102 3.41 -3.48 -16.91
C ASN A 102 3.91 -4.87 -17.35
N TYR A 103 5.22 -5.09 -17.31
CA TYR A 103 5.84 -6.38 -17.52
C TYR A 103 6.95 -6.60 -16.48
N ILE A 104 6.76 -7.59 -15.60
CA ILE A 104 7.67 -7.85 -14.49
C ILE A 104 8.28 -9.23 -14.68
N THR A 105 9.61 -9.31 -14.58
CA THR A 105 10.36 -10.56 -14.61
C THR A 105 11.09 -10.76 -13.29
N PHE A 106 10.95 -11.95 -12.71
CA PHE A 106 11.81 -12.42 -11.63
C PHE A 106 12.70 -13.54 -12.14
N LYS A 107 14.00 -13.47 -11.83
CA LYS A 107 14.94 -14.52 -12.17
C LYS A 107 15.99 -14.75 -11.10
N SER A 108 16.58 -15.93 -11.12
CA SER A 108 17.77 -16.24 -10.32
C SER A 108 18.97 -15.44 -10.82
N HIS A 109 19.90 -15.14 -9.92
CA HIS A 109 21.08 -14.38 -10.30
C HIS A 109 21.96 -15.23 -11.23
N PRO A 110 22.52 -14.70 -12.34
CA PRO A 110 23.23 -15.49 -13.36
C PRO A 110 24.50 -16.20 -12.88
N ALA A 111 24.96 -15.91 -11.67
CA ALA A 111 26.11 -16.54 -11.05
C ALA A 111 25.75 -17.77 -10.18
N HIS A 112 24.47 -18.16 -10.13
CA HIS A 112 24.01 -19.37 -9.45
C HIS A 112 23.95 -20.53 -10.43
N ASP A 113 24.22 -21.74 -9.94
CA ASP A 113 24.18 -22.96 -10.76
C ASP A 113 22.76 -23.29 -11.24
N ASP A 114 21.75 -22.97 -10.43
CA ASP A 114 20.34 -23.13 -10.77
C ASP A 114 19.75 -21.82 -11.31
N GLU A 115 19.29 -21.85 -12.56
CA GLU A 115 18.68 -20.70 -13.23
C GLU A 115 17.15 -20.86 -13.31
N TYR A 116 16.43 -20.13 -12.45
CA TYR A 116 14.96 -20.01 -12.55
C TYR A 116 14.52 -18.67 -13.09
N THR A 117 13.42 -18.63 -13.83
CA THR A 117 12.81 -17.43 -14.39
C THR A 117 11.29 -17.52 -14.42
N GLY A 118 10.62 -16.39 -14.30
CA GLY A 118 9.17 -16.26 -14.38
C GLY A 118 8.78 -14.81 -14.62
N PHE A 119 7.59 -14.60 -15.18
CA PHE A 119 7.12 -13.27 -15.52
C PHE A 119 5.62 -13.11 -15.29
N ALA A 120 5.19 -11.86 -15.13
CA ALA A 120 3.79 -11.47 -15.13
C ALA A 120 3.62 -10.21 -16.00
N LYS A 121 2.48 -10.14 -16.68
CA LYS A 121 2.18 -9.08 -17.65
C LYS A 121 0.75 -8.58 -17.47
N ASP A 122 0.58 -7.26 -17.46
CA ASP A 122 -0.73 -6.63 -17.48
C ASP A 122 -1.29 -6.52 -18.90
N ALA A 123 -2.61 -6.46 -19.07
CA ALA A 123 -3.23 -6.21 -20.37
C ALA A 123 -2.81 -4.85 -20.97
N SER A 124 -2.47 -3.85 -20.14
CA SER A 124 -1.92 -2.57 -20.64
C SER A 124 -0.55 -2.71 -21.32
N ALA A 125 0.19 -3.80 -21.06
CA ALA A 125 1.44 -4.12 -21.75
C ALA A 125 1.25 -4.70 -23.16
N ASP A 126 0.02 -4.97 -23.60
CA ASP A 126 -0.26 -5.35 -25.00
C ASP A 126 -0.17 -4.16 -25.96
N LEU A 127 -0.11 -2.93 -25.42
CA LEU A 127 0.14 -1.73 -26.19
C LEU A 127 1.65 -1.64 -26.49
N THR A 128 2.03 -1.93 -27.74
CA THR A 128 3.42 -2.03 -28.22
C THR A 128 4.31 -0.84 -27.81
N ASP A 129 3.74 0.36 -27.76
CA ASP A 129 4.47 1.61 -27.47
C ASP A 129 4.51 1.97 -25.97
N MET A 130 3.84 1.20 -25.10
CA MET A 130 3.72 1.49 -23.67
C MET A 130 4.32 0.39 -22.79
N LEU A 131 5.20 -0.44 -23.35
CA LEU A 131 5.81 -1.56 -22.64
C LEU A 131 6.93 -1.06 -21.70
N GLU A 132 6.71 -1.20 -20.40
CA GLU A 132 7.71 -0.91 -19.38
C GLU A 132 8.07 -2.18 -18.63
N ARG A 133 9.36 -2.55 -18.70
CA ARG A 133 9.87 -3.81 -18.17
C ARG A 133 10.68 -3.56 -16.91
N GLU A 134 10.38 -4.32 -15.87
CA GLU A 134 11.19 -4.40 -14.66
C GLU A 134 11.71 -5.83 -14.46
N THR A 135 12.95 -5.95 -13.98
CA THR A 135 13.58 -7.25 -13.75
C THR A 135 14.20 -7.28 -12.37
N HIS A 136 13.80 -8.26 -11.57
CA HIS A 136 14.31 -8.49 -10.22
C HIS A 136 15.10 -9.79 -10.15
N PHE A 137 16.16 -9.75 -9.34
CA PHE A 137 16.96 -10.93 -9.02
C PHE A 137 16.62 -11.44 -7.63
N VAL A 138 16.30 -12.72 -7.52
CA VAL A 138 15.94 -13.38 -6.25
C VAL A 138 16.51 -14.79 -6.19
N ARG A 139 16.69 -15.33 -4.98
CA ARG A 139 16.96 -16.75 -4.78
C ARG A 139 15.62 -17.49 -4.80
N ALA A 140 15.24 -18.00 -5.96
CA ALA A 140 14.04 -18.82 -6.11
C ALA A 140 14.37 -20.31 -6.10
N ALA A 141 13.40 -21.15 -5.77
CA ALA A 141 13.48 -22.60 -5.80
C ALA A 141 12.85 -23.20 -7.07
N SER A 142 12.13 -22.41 -7.87
CA SER A 142 11.50 -22.88 -9.12
C SER A 142 11.04 -21.73 -10.03
N ASN A 143 10.78 -22.03 -11.31
CA ASN A 143 10.13 -21.11 -12.26
C ASN A 143 8.70 -20.71 -11.83
N ALA A 144 7.99 -21.63 -11.17
CA ALA A 144 6.66 -21.37 -10.64
C ALA A 144 6.71 -20.30 -9.54
N GLN A 145 7.71 -20.37 -8.66
CA GLN A 145 7.91 -19.36 -7.62
C GLN A 145 8.26 -17.99 -8.22
N CYS A 146 9.13 -17.92 -9.24
CA CYS A 146 9.41 -16.67 -9.95
C CYS A 146 8.15 -16.06 -10.59
N THR A 147 7.30 -16.90 -11.18
CA THR A 147 6.03 -16.46 -11.79
C THR A 147 5.06 -15.92 -10.73
N ALA A 148 4.95 -16.59 -9.58
CA ALA A 148 4.14 -16.14 -8.46
C ALA A 148 4.64 -14.79 -7.91
N LEU A 149 5.95 -14.61 -7.72
CA LEU A 149 6.55 -13.35 -7.28
C LEU A 149 6.26 -12.20 -8.26
N ALA A 150 6.40 -12.46 -9.56
CA ALA A 150 6.07 -11.48 -10.59
C ALA A 150 4.58 -11.11 -10.55
N GLY A 151 3.69 -12.09 -10.38
CA GLY A 151 2.25 -11.87 -10.25
C GLY A 151 1.88 -11.08 -9.00
N ALA A 152 2.54 -11.35 -7.88
CA ALA A 152 2.35 -10.64 -6.63
C ALA A 152 2.71 -9.14 -6.76
N LEU A 153 3.88 -8.85 -7.32
CA LEU A 153 4.29 -7.45 -7.54
C LEU A 153 3.34 -6.76 -8.53
N LEU A 154 2.95 -7.43 -9.61
CA LEU A 154 2.03 -6.87 -10.59
C LEU A 154 0.67 -6.53 -9.98
N SER A 155 0.14 -7.41 -9.12
CA SER A 155 -1.11 -7.18 -8.41
C SER A 155 -1.04 -5.90 -7.55
N LYS A 156 0.09 -5.65 -6.88
CA LYS A 156 0.30 -4.39 -6.14
C LYS A 156 0.31 -3.17 -7.04
N LEU A 157 1.00 -3.23 -8.17
CA LEU A 157 1.01 -2.12 -9.13
C LEU A 157 -0.39 -1.85 -9.69
N GLN A 158 -1.18 -2.90 -9.95
CA GLN A 158 -2.58 -2.78 -10.36
C GLN A 158 -3.44 -2.11 -9.28
N MET A 159 -3.24 -2.46 -8.00
CA MET A 159 -3.91 -1.82 -6.87
C MET A 159 -3.50 -0.36 -6.71
N GLN A 160 -2.23 -0.04 -6.96
CA GLN A 160 -1.69 1.31 -6.81
C GLN A 160 -1.99 2.22 -8.01
N SER A 161 -2.47 1.66 -9.12
CA SER A 161 -2.84 2.44 -10.30
C SER A 161 -3.97 3.42 -9.95
N GLU A 162 -3.69 4.73 -10.03
CA GLU A 162 -4.67 5.78 -9.79
C GLU A 162 -5.72 5.82 -10.91
N LYS A 163 -6.82 5.10 -10.70
CA LYS A 163 -7.91 4.99 -11.68
C LYS A 163 -8.95 6.13 -11.56
N GLY A 164 -8.84 6.97 -10.53
CA GLY A 164 -9.77 8.07 -10.31
C GLY A 164 -10.08 8.38 -8.85
N SER A 165 -11.18 9.10 -8.63
CA SER A 165 -11.72 9.43 -7.32
C SER A 165 -13.24 9.63 -7.40
N GLY A 166 -13.94 9.53 -6.27
CA GLY A 166 -15.37 9.78 -6.14
C GLY A 166 -15.70 10.51 -4.85
N VAL A 167 -16.76 11.31 -4.84
CA VAL A 167 -17.30 11.96 -3.65
C VAL A 167 -18.70 11.45 -3.40
N LEU A 168 -18.94 10.88 -2.23
CA LEU A 168 -20.21 10.32 -1.81
C LEU A 168 -21.01 11.33 -0.98
N PRO A 169 -22.34 11.36 -1.08
CA PRO A 169 -23.18 12.29 -0.32
C PRO A 169 -23.40 11.90 1.14
N PHE A 170 -22.74 10.84 1.60
CA PHE A 170 -22.81 10.33 2.97
C PHE A 170 -21.46 9.69 3.33
N VAL A 171 -21.25 9.43 4.62
CA VAL A 171 -20.13 8.61 5.08
C VAL A 171 -20.55 7.14 5.04
N HIS A 172 -19.86 6.34 4.23
CA HIS A 172 -20.11 4.91 4.13
C HIS A 172 -19.37 4.18 5.26
N PHE A 173 -20.11 3.50 6.13
CA PHE A 173 -19.53 2.87 7.33
C PHE A 173 -18.83 1.54 7.05
N GLY A 174 -19.23 0.83 5.99
CA GLY A 174 -18.58 -0.43 5.56
C GLY A 174 -17.59 -0.27 4.41
N GLN A 175 -17.12 0.95 4.14
CA GLN A 175 -16.15 1.19 3.07
C GLN A 175 -14.76 1.21 3.70
N GLU A 176 -13.87 0.36 3.18
CA GLU A 176 -12.52 0.17 3.72
C GLU A 176 -11.46 0.43 2.64
N THR A 177 -10.21 0.61 3.08
CA THR A 177 -9.06 0.66 2.17
C THR A 177 -8.84 -0.72 1.54
N TYR A 178 -8.43 -0.73 0.27
CA TYR A 178 -8.26 -1.87 -0.62
C TYR A 178 -9.52 -2.54 -1.14
N ASP A 179 -10.72 -2.14 -0.70
CA ASP A 179 -11.97 -2.59 -1.29
C ASP A 179 -12.01 -2.33 -2.80
N PHE A 180 -12.44 -3.34 -3.56
CA PHE A 180 -12.62 -3.22 -5.01
C PHE A 180 -14.03 -2.72 -5.31
N VAL A 181 -14.13 -1.49 -5.77
CA VAL A 181 -15.43 -0.82 -5.97
C VAL A 181 -15.60 -0.36 -7.40
N ASN A 182 -16.85 -0.19 -7.82
CA ASN A 182 -17.20 0.24 -9.17
C ASN A 182 -18.06 1.50 -9.16
N PHE A 183 -17.70 2.50 -9.97
CA PHE A 183 -18.51 3.71 -10.20
C PHE A 183 -19.11 3.67 -11.59
N ILE A 184 -20.44 3.70 -11.66
CA ILE A 184 -21.24 3.65 -12.88
C ILE A 184 -21.86 5.03 -13.13
N ASP A 185 -21.70 5.59 -14.33
CA ASP A 185 -22.44 6.79 -14.76
C ASP A 185 -23.19 6.51 -16.06
N ALA A 186 -24.47 6.23 -15.92
CA ALA A 186 -25.35 6.01 -17.06
C ALA A 186 -25.46 7.23 -17.99
N ARG A 187 -25.19 8.45 -17.50
CA ARG A 187 -25.26 9.68 -18.33
C ARG A 187 -24.12 9.77 -19.32
N ALA A 188 -22.94 9.26 -18.92
CA ALA A 188 -21.74 9.21 -19.76
C ALA A 188 -21.53 7.83 -20.40
N GLY A 189 -22.35 6.83 -20.05
CA GLY A 189 -22.26 5.47 -20.59
C GLY A 189 -20.99 4.74 -20.16
N ASP A 190 -20.40 5.10 -19.02
CA ASP A 190 -19.11 4.58 -18.57
C ASP A 190 -19.16 4.03 -17.14
N SER A 191 -18.27 3.07 -16.89
CA SER A 191 -18.00 2.54 -15.56
C SER A 191 -16.50 2.51 -15.27
N ARG A 192 -16.14 2.58 -13.99
CA ARG A 192 -14.75 2.47 -13.56
C ARG A 192 -14.66 1.71 -12.25
N ALA A 193 -14.02 0.56 -12.33
CA ALA A 193 -13.63 -0.21 -11.17
C ALA A 193 -12.20 0.12 -10.71
N GLY A 194 -11.96 0.05 -9.40
CA GLY A 194 -10.65 0.25 -8.81
C GLY A 194 -10.64 -0.05 -7.31
N ASN A 195 -9.45 -0.29 -6.78
CA ASN A 195 -9.25 -0.44 -5.35
C ASN A 195 -9.23 0.93 -4.67
N VAL A 196 -9.91 1.05 -3.54
CA VAL A 196 -9.88 2.26 -2.71
C VAL A 196 -8.50 2.39 -2.06
N GLY A 197 -7.76 3.42 -2.46
CA GLY A 197 -6.45 3.77 -1.91
C GLY A 197 -6.54 4.77 -0.77
N SER A 198 -7.50 5.68 -0.80
CA SER A 198 -7.66 6.67 0.27
C SER A 198 -9.12 6.98 0.52
N MET A 199 -9.40 7.33 1.77
CA MET A 199 -10.71 7.74 2.22
C MET A 199 -10.57 8.95 3.11
N VAL A 200 -11.39 9.97 2.88
CA VAL A 200 -11.48 11.16 3.74
C VAL A 200 -12.94 11.38 4.10
N LYS A 201 -13.24 11.31 5.39
CA LYS A 201 -14.58 11.52 5.94
C LYS A 201 -14.69 12.96 6.42
N PHE A 202 -15.74 13.67 6.01
CA PHE A 202 -16.01 15.03 6.44
C PHE A 202 -17.23 15.07 7.34
N TYR A 203 -17.05 15.62 8.54
CA TYR A 203 -18.08 15.81 9.56
C TYR A 203 -18.16 17.28 9.94
N GLN A 204 -18.90 18.07 9.18
CA GLN A 204 -19.14 19.49 9.47
C GLN A 204 -20.64 19.81 9.35
N PRO A 205 -21.14 20.87 10.01
CA PRO A 205 -22.53 21.31 9.83
C PRO A 205 -22.85 21.51 8.34
N GLY A 206 -23.83 20.77 7.81
CA GLY A 206 -24.22 20.81 6.40
C GLY A 206 -23.32 20.00 5.44
N GLN A 207 -22.25 19.40 5.93
CA GLN A 207 -21.35 18.55 5.14
C GLN A 207 -21.12 17.22 5.86
N PHE A 208 -21.84 16.19 5.41
CA PHE A 208 -21.66 14.81 5.82
C PHE A 208 -21.36 13.98 4.57
N ASN A 209 -20.10 13.98 4.14
CA ASN A 209 -19.69 13.33 2.89
C ASN A 209 -18.37 12.58 3.06
N MET A 210 -18.09 11.70 2.10
CA MET A 210 -16.83 10.95 2.06
C MET A 210 -16.22 11.07 0.67
N SER A 211 -14.93 11.36 0.62
CA SER A 211 -14.14 11.31 -0.62
C SER A 211 -13.37 9.99 -0.67
N LEU A 212 -13.40 9.34 -1.82
CA LEU A 212 -12.68 8.12 -2.13
C LEU A 212 -11.67 8.40 -3.24
N GLY A 213 -10.42 7.99 -3.06
CA GLY A 213 -9.39 7.99 -4.10
C GLY A 213 -9.00 6.56 -4.46
N PHE A 214 -8.89 6.27 -5.75
CA PHE A 214 -8.35 4.98 -6.22
C PHE A 214 -6.84 5.01 -6.32
N GLY A 215 -6.24 3.83 -6.16
CA GLY A 215 -4.82 3.64 -6.44
C GLY A 215 -3.95 3.79 -5.21
N ARG A 216 -2.80 4.45 -5.39
CA ARG A 216 -1.81 4.65 -4.33
C ARG A 216 -2.43 5.39 -3.14
N VAL A 217 -2.30 4.79 -1.97
CA VAL A 217 -2.53 5.48 -0.69
C VAL A 217 -1.54 6.65 -0.65
N PRO A 218 -2.00 7.91 -0.60
CA PRO A 218 -1.10 9.07 -0.57
C PRO A 218 -0.10 8.94 0.59
N PHE A 219 1.14 9.36 0.36
CA PHE A 219 2.14 9.49 1.43
C PHE A 219 1.53 10.35 2.56
N GLY A 220 1.52 9.83 3.79
CA GLY A 220 0.92 10.53 4.94
C GLY A 220 -0.56 10.25 5.20
N VAL A 221 -1.23 9.41 4.39
CA VAL A 221 -2.51 8.77 4.78
C VAL A 221 -2.15 7.33 5.18
N PRO A 222 -1.92 7.04 6.47
CA PRO A 222 -1.50 5.70 6.86
C PRO A 222 -2.66 4.75 6.60
N SER A 223 -2.47 3.70 5.79
CA SER A 223 -3.39 2.55 5.78
C SER A 223 -3.46 1.83 7.15
N LEU A 224 -2.66 2.30 8.12
CA LEU A 224 -2.60 1.91 9.52
C LEU A 224 -3.16 2.99 10.47
N GLN A 225 -3.98 3.92 9.98
CA GLN A 225 -4.50 5.05 10.76
C GLN A 225 -5.28 4.63 12.02
N GLY A 226 -5.77 3.39 12.08
CA GLY A 226 -6.41 2.83 13.29
C GLY A 226 -5.46 2.64 14.48
N LEU A 227 -4.13 2.69 14.29
CA LEU A 227 -3.15 2.62 15.38
C LEU A 227 -2.80 3.99 15.97
N ALA A 228 -3.14 5.07 15.26
CA ALA A 228 -3.03 6.42 15.80
C ALA A 228 -4.40 6.78 16.38
N LYS A 229 -4.46 6.96 17.70
CA LYS A 229 -5.61 7.53 18.39
C LYS A 229 -6.09 8.76 17.59
N GLU A 230 -7.33 8.75 17.11
CA GLU A 230 -7.94 9.87 16.37
C GLU A 230 -7.95 11.13 17.26
N THR A 231 -6.82 11.83 17.34
CA THR A 231 -6.82 13.23 17.73
C THR A 231 -7.18 13.97 16.47
N GLY A 232 -8.41 14.48 16.42
CA GLY A 232 -8.90 15.35 15.36
C GLY A 232 -7.99 16.56 15.19
N ILE A 233 -6.96 16.42 14.36
CA ILE A 233 -6.09 17.51 13.96
C ILE A 233 -6.80 18.18 12.80
N THR A 234 -7.41 19.32 13.08
CA THR A 234 -8.01 20.18 12.07
C THR A 234 -6.91 20.78 11.18
N VAL A 235 -7.21 21.12 9.93
CA VAL A 235 -6.24 21.80 9.03
C VAL A 235 -5.69 23.08 9.69
N GLN A 236 -6.49 23.77 10.50
CA GLN A 236 -6.04 24.90 11.33
C GLN A 236 -4.99 24.56 12.39
N ALA A 237 -4.97 23.32 12.92
CA ALA A 237 -3.95 22.87 13.86
C ALA A 237 -2.65 22.44 13.17
N LEU A 238 -2.68 22.18 11.86
CA LEU A 238 -1.50 21.90 11.04
C LEU A 238 -0.81 23.17 10.53
N LEU A 239 -1.53 24.28 10.37
CA LEU A 239 -0.94 25.54 9.88
C LEU A 239 0.26 26.02 10.71
N PRO A 240 0.23 26.02 12.06
CA PRO A 240 1.39 26.43 12.85
C PRO A 240 2.56 25.46 12.72
N LEU A 241 2.29 24.18 12.51
CA LEU A 241 3.29 23.12 12.33
C LEU A 241 3.94 23.19 10.95
N ILE A 242 3.15 23.54 9.94
CA ILE A 242 3.59 23.82 8.57
C ILE A 242 4.44 25.10 8.54
N ASP A 243 4.01 26.17 9.21
CA ASP A 243 4.80 27.40 9.34
C ASP A 243 6.10 27.17 10.11
N GLN A 244 6.07 26.34 11.17
CA GLN A 244 7.26 25.96 11.91
C GLN A 244 8.22 25.12 11.06
N ALA A 245 7.69 24.19 10.24
CA ALA A 245 8.46 23.41 9.29
C ALA A 245 9.06 24.28 8.17
N TYR A 246 8.30 25.24 7.62
CA TYR A 246 8.82 26.20 6.64
C TYR A 246 9.92 27.10 7.25
N SER A 247 9.77 27.55 8.50
CA SER A 247 10.83 28.32 9.17
C SER A 247 12.10 27.49 9.41
N TYR A 248 11.94 26.18 9.64
CA TYR A 248 13.07 25.25 9.80
C TYR A 248 13.73 24.94 8.46
N ILE A 249 12.95 24.85 7.39
CA ILE A 249 13.42 24.69 6.00
C ILE A 249 14.17 25.95 5.56
N GLU A 250 13.67 27.15 5.84
CA GLU A 250 14.41 28.39 5.53
C GLU A 250 15.72 28.50 6.32
N GLN A 251 15.73 28.12 7.60
CA GLN A 251 16.97 28.04 8.38
C GLN A 251 17.95 26.98 7.85
N LEU A 252 17.46 25.84 7.36
CA LEU A 252 18.30 24.80 6.74
C LEU A 252 18.82 25.21 5.36
N ILE A 253 18.02 25.91 4.55
CA ILE A 253 18.45 26.46 3.25
C ILE A 253 19.53 27.53 3.46
N ASP A 254 19.40 28.36 4.50
CA ASP A 254 20.38 29.40 4.85
C ASP A 254 21.67 28.81 5.47
N ILE A 255 21.56 27.67 6.18
CA ILE A 255 22.72 26.96 6.76
C ILE A 255 23.49 26.12 5.74
N VAL A 256 22.82 25.55 4.72
CA VAL A 256 23.46 24.56 3.84
C VAL A 256 23.84 25.10 2.45
N GLY A 257 23.26 26.22 1.99
CA GLY A 257 23.52 26.73 0.64
C GLY A 257 23.29 25.66 -0.45
N ASP A 258 23.79 25.89 -1.67
CA ASP A 258 23.60 25.12 -2.93
C ASP A 258 23.99 23.61 -2.92
N LYS A 259 23.97 22.90 -1.78
CA LYS A 259 24.49 21.53 -1.63
C LYS A 259 23.47 20.46 -1.21
N VAL A 260 22.17 20.76 -1.19
CA VAL A 260 21.13 19.75 -0.87
C VAL A 260 20.25 19.51 -2.09
N ASP A 261 20.26 18.29 -2.59
CA ASP A 261 19.34 17.82 -3.64
C ASP A 261 18.00 17.38 -3.00
N ILE A 262 16.91 17.42 -3.77
CA ILE A 262 15.57 16.91 -3.44
C ILE A 262 15.63 15.47 -2.89
N ASN A 263 16.61 14.69 -3.31
CA ASN A 263 16.82 13.32 -2.83
C ASN A 263 17.24 13.25 -1.36
N ASP A 264 18.07 14.20 -0.89
CA ASP A 264 18.50 14.28 0.51
C ASP A 264 17.35 14.79 1.39
N PHE A 265 16.52 15.71 0.88
CA PHE A 265 15.30 16.14 1.56
C PHE A 265 14.28 15.01 1.69
N ASN A 266 14.08 14.22 0.63
CA ASN A 266 13.21 13.05 0.66
C ASN A 266 13.70 12.03 1.71
N GLN A 267 15.01 11.78 1.80
CA GLN A 267 15.56 10.89 2.82
C GLN A 267 15.41 11.46 4.23
N TRP A 268 15.64 12.76 4.41
CA TRP A 268 15.45 13.40 5.71
C TRP A 268 13.99 13.39 6.18
N VAL A 269 13.02 13.57 5.28
CA VAL A 269 11.59 13.45 5.62
C VAL A 269 11.23 12.00 5.98
N LEU A 270 11.82 11.02 5.30
CA LEU A 270 11.67 9.59 5.65
C LEU A 270 12.25 9.31 7.04
N ASP A 271 13.46 9.79 7.31
CA ASP A 271 14.15 9.63 8.60
C ASP A 271 13.42 10.33 9.75
N PHE A 272 12.88 11.54 9.53
CA PHE A 272 12.15 12.29 10.54
C PHE A 272 10.83 11.62 10.94
N VAL A 273 10.11 11.04 9.97
CA VAL A 273 8.88 10.27 10.24
C VAL A 273 9.19 8.94 10.93
N ASP A 274 10.30 8.28 10.57
CA ASP A 274 10.74 7.05 11.21
C ASP A 274 11.27 7.27 12.64
N ASP A 275 11.97 8.38 12.92
CA ASP A 275 12.50 8.73 14.25
C ASP A 275 11.42 9.27 15.20
N ALA A 276 10.33 9.87 14.67
CA ALA A 276 9.21 10.37 15.47
C ALA A 276 8.36 9.27 16.14
N TYR A 277 8.45 8.01 15.69
CA TYR A 277 7.59 6.93 16.21
C TYR A 277 8.31 5.79 16.94
N PHE A 278 9.60 5.52 16.76
CA PHE A 278 10.23 4.39 17.46
C PHE A 278 11.72 4.60 17.78
N ARG A 279 12.05 4.66 19.09
CA ARG A 279 13.45 4.70 19.55
C ARG A 279 14.19 3.39 19.31
N LYS A 280 15.31 3.52 18.61
CA LYS A 280 16.54 2.70 18.54
C LYS A 280 16.53 1.44 19.40
N VAL A 281 16.49 0.28 18.73
CA VAL A 281 16.95 -0.99 19.29
C VAL A 281 17.80 -1.72 18.26
N GLU A 282 18.97 -2.15 18.69
CA GLU A 282 19.85 -3.05 17.94
C GLU A 282 19.53 -4.49 18.33
N ILE A 283 19.01 -5.29 17.39
CA ILE A 283 18.93 -6.75 17.50
C ILE A 283 19.27 -7.37 16.15
N SER A 284 20.37 -8.13 16.09
CA SER A 284 20.61 -9.09 15.02
C SER A 284 20.09 -10.46 15.47
N GLU A 285 18.87 -10.82 15.10
CA GLU A 285 18.34 -12.18 15.29
C GLU A 285 18.18 -12.86 13.93
N ARG A 286 18.73 -14.08 13.80
CA ARG A 286 18.44 -14.98 12.68
C ARG A 286 17.10 -15.65 12.97
N PHE A 287 16.01 -15.03 12.57
CA PHE A 287 14.69 -15.62 12.72
C PHE A 287 14.47 -16.65 11.60
N LYS A 288 14.35 -17.93 11.97
CA LYS A 288 13.63 -18.89 11.11
C LYS A 288 12.15 -18.48 11.14
N MET A 289 11.52 -18.34 9.99
CA MET A 289 10.08 -18.08 9.93
C MET A 289 9.34 -19.16 10.74
N PRO A 290 8.52 -18.77 11.74
CA PRO A 290 7.73 -19.75 12.47
C PRO A 290 6.69 -20.35 11.52
N VAL A 291 6.56 -21.68 11.54
CA VAL A 291 5.50 -22.41 10.86
C VAL A 291 4.33 -22.56 11.83
N GLY A 292 3.12 -22.16 11.41
CA GLY A 292 1.90 -22.21 12.24
C GLY A 292 1.21 -20.85 12.40
N ALA A 293 0.10 -20.81 13.14
CA ALA A 293 -0.83 -19.66 13.16
C ALA A 293 -0.33 -18.39 13.89
N ASN A 294 0.83 -18.44 14.55
CA ASN A 294 1.33 -17.32 15.36
C ASN A 294 2.80 -17.02 15.02
N LYS A 295 3.02 -16.26 13.94
CA LYS A 295 4.33 -16.13 13.27
C LYS A 295 5.18 -14.92 13.69
N PHE A 296 4.68 -14.06 14.58
CA PHE A 296 5.34 -12.79 14.94
C PHE A 296 5.28 -12.44 16.44
N GLY A 297 5.00 -13.42 17.30
CA GLY A 297 5.05 -13.25 18.76
C GLY A 297 6.45 -13.06 19.31
#